data_AF-A0A963M5I4-F1
#
_entry.id   AF-A0A963M5I4-F1
#
_cell.length_a   1.000
_cell.length_b   1.000
_cell.length_c   1.000
_cell.angle_alpha   90.00
_cell.angle_beta   90.00
_cell.angle_gamma   90.00
#
_symmetry.space_group_name_H-M   'P 1'
#
loop_
_entity.id
_entity.type
_entity.pdbx_description
1 polymer ?
#
loop_
_entity_poly.entity_id
_entity_poly.type
_entity_poly.pdbx_seq_one_letter_code
_entity_poly.pdbx_strand_id
1 'polypeptide(L)'
;MYALMLFLHLLGAAVWTGGHLVLAFTVLPRALRRRSPQVLLDFEQGYERIGMPALAIQVATGLWMAWQLVPDVGGWLAPETAVARAIALKLLLLLLTALIAAHARLRVIPRLSARTLPLMAWHVAAVTLLAVGFVATGVSFRFGGIG
;
A
#
# COMPACT_ATOMS: atom_id res chain seq x y z
N MET A 1 5.26 -0.56 -24.65
CA MET A 1 5.81 -0.95 -23.33
C MET A 1 5.11 -0.26 -22.17
N TYR A 2 4.90 1.06 -22.22
CA TYR A 2 4.25 1.80 -21.12
C TYR A 2 2.86 1.26 -20.73
N ALA A 3 1.98 0.97 -21.69
CA ALA A 3 0.64 0.44 -21.42
C ALA A 3 0.65 -0.89 -20.63
N LEU A 4 1.61 -1.78 -20.94
CA LEU A 4 1.78 -3.03 -20.20
C LEU A 4 2.24 -2.78 -18.76
N MET A 5 3.20 -1.88 -18.57
CA MET A 5 3.70 -1.51 -17.24
C MET A 5 2.59 -0.87 -16.40
N LEU A 6 1.79 0.03 -17.00
CA LEU A 6 0.62 0.61 -16.35
C LEU A 6 -0.43 -0.45 -16.01
N PHE A 7 -0.72 -1.38 -16.91
CA PHE A 7 -1.65 -2.48 -16.64
C PHE A 7 -1.20 -3.32 -15.44
N LEU A 8 0.05 -3.76 -15.43
CA LEU A 8 0.63 -4.53 -14.32
C LEU A 8 0.64 -3.73 -13.01
N HIS A 9 0.96 -2.44 -13.08
CA HIS A 9 0.90 -1.54 -11.93
C HIS A 9 -0.50 -1.46 -11.33
N LEU A 10 -1.51 -1.23 -12.17
CA LEU A 10 -2.92 -1.12 -11.75
C LEU A 10 -3.45 -2.44 -11.22
N LEU A 11 -3.05 -3.58 -11.81
CA LEU A 11 -3.41 -4.90 -11.30
C LEU A 11 -2.82 -5.12 -9.90
N GLY A 12 -1.53 -4.80 -9.71
CA GLY A 12 -0.89 -4.85 -8.40
C GLY A 12 -1.57 -3.92 -7.38
N ALA A 13 -1.95 -2.71 -7.80
CA ALA A 13 -2.68 -1.74 -6.98
C ALA A 13 -4.07 -2.22 -6.57
N ALA A 14 -4.81 -2.80 -7.51
CA ALA A 14 -6.14 -3.34 -7.24
C ALA A 14 -6.08 -4.47 -6.21
N VAL A 15 -5.11 -5.38 -6.34
CA VAL A 15 -4.87 -6.43 -5.35
C VAL A 15 -4.47 -5.83 -4.01
N TRP A 16 -3.47 -4.94 -3.96
CA TRP A 16 -3.00 -4.39 -2.68
C TRP A 16 -4.10 -3.62 -1.93
N THR A 17 -4.71 -2.63 -2.59
CA THR A 17 -5.74 -1.80 -1.97
C THR A 17 -7.01 -2.59 -1.67
N GLY A 18 -7.45 -3.46 -2.60
CA GLY A 18 -8.60 -4.34 -2.38
C GLY A 18 -8.42 -5.26 -1.18
N GLY A 19 -7.24 -5.88 -1.04
CA GLY A 19 -6.90 -6.72 0.10
C GLY A 19 -6.97 -5.98 1.43
N HIS A 20 -6.42 -4.77 1.49
CA HIS A 20 -6.48 -3.94 2.70
C HIS A 20 -7.89 -3.46 3.04
N LEU A 21 -8.71 -3.12 2.03
CA LEU A 21 -10.12 -2.80 2.25
C LEU A 21 -10.89 -4.01 2.81
N VAL A 22 -10.70 -5.20 2.22
CA VAL A 22 -11.32 -6.44 2.73
C VAL A 22 -10.85 -6.73 4.16
N LEU A 23 -9.55 -6.61 4.43
CA LEU A 23 -8.97 -6.80 5.75
C LEU A 23 -9.58 -5.82 6.78
N ALA A 24 -9.64 -4.53 6.47
CA ALA A 24 -10.12 -3.49 7.37
C ALA A 24 -11.63 -3.57 7.64
N PHE A 25 -12.44 -3.83 6.61
CA PHE A 25 -13.90 -3.74 6.70
C PHE A 25 -14.60 -5.07 6.97
N THR A 26 -13.96 -6.21 6.69
CA THR A 26 -14.60 -7.53 6.83
C THR A 26 -13.89 -8.43 7.86
N VAL A 27 -12.56 -8.53 7.79
CA VAL A 27 -11.78 -9.47 8.61
C VAL A 27 -11.50 -8.89 10.00
N LEU A 28 -10.98 -7.65 10.06
CA LEU A 28 -10.63 -6.98 11.31
C LEU A 28 -11.83 -6.83 12.27
N PRO A 29 -13.04 -6.41 11.83
CA PRO A 29 -14.19 -6.31 12.73
C PRO A 29 -14.62 -7.68 13.29
N ARG A 30 -14.41 -8.76 12.55
CA ARG A 30 -14.63 -10.13 13.03
C ARG A 30 -13.58 -10.54 14.07
N ALA A 31 -12.30 -10.26 13.78
CA ALA A 31 -11.19 -10.55 14.70
C ALA A 31 -11.38 -9.83 16.05
N LEU A 32 -11.76 -8.53 16.01
CA LEU A 32 -11.99 -7.72 17.21
C LEU A 32 -13.18 -8.22 18.03
N ARG A 33 -14.34 -8.48 17.39
CA ARG A 33 -15.53 -9.01 18.08
C ARG A 33 -15.27 -10.36 18.75
N ARG A 34 -14.52 -11.23 18.08
CA ARG A 34 -14.15 -12.56 18.59
C ARG A 34 -12.94 -12.53 19.52
N ARG A 35 -12.27 -11.38 19.67
CA ARG A 35 -10.97 -11.23 20.35
C ARG A 35 -9.96 -12.29 19.92
N SER A 36 -10.00 -12.66 18.64
CA SER A 36 -9.23 -13.78 18.09
C SER A 36 -8.27 -13.29 17.02
N PRO A 37 -6.97 -13.18 17.34
CA PRO A 37 -5.93 -12.87 16.37
C PRO A 37 -5.83 -13.87 15.22
N GLN A 38 -6.23 -15.11 15.45
CA GLN A 38 -6.18 -16.17 14.45
C GLN A 38 -6.95 -15.78 13.18
N VAL A 39 -8.07 -15.05 13.34
CA VAL A 39 -8.86 -14.54 12.21
C VAL A 39 -8.03 -13.64 11.27
N LEU A 40 -7.09 -12.84 11.81
CA LEU A 40 -6.18 -12.03 11.00
C LEU A 40 -5.07 -12.88 10.37
N LEU A 41 -4.49 -13.80 11.15
CA LEU A 41 -3.38 -14.65 10.70
C LEU A 41 -3.80 -15.62 9.58
N ASP A 42 -5.01 -16.18 9.67
CA ASP A 42 -5.59 -17.05 8.63
C ASP A 42 -5.76 -16.30 7.31
N PHE A 43 -6.24 -15.05 7.38
CA PHE A 43 -6.33 -14.19 6.20
C PHE A 43 -4.93 -13.85 5.66
N GLU A 44 -4.00 -13.45 6.52
CA GLU A 44 -2.64 -13.05 6.13
C GLU A 44 -1.89 -14.19 5.43
N GLN A 45 -1.91 -15.41 5.98
CA GLN A 45 -1.24 -16.58 5.37
C GLN A 45 -1.75 -16.92 3.97
N GLY A 46 -3.06 -16.79 3.75
CA GLY A 46 -3.65 -17.02 2.43
C GLY A 46 -3.34 -15.87 1.48
N TYR A 47 -3.50 -14.64 1.96
CA TYR A 47 -3.42 -13.44 1.14
C TYR A 47 -1.98 -13.06 0.76
N GLU A 48 -1.00 -13.26 1.65
CA GLU A 48 0.38 -12.82 1.42
C GLU A 48 0.99 -13.41 0.15
N ARG A 49 0.57 -14.64 -0.21
CA ARG A 49 1.03 -15.37 -1.40
C ARG A 49 0.69 -14.65 -2.72
N ILE A 50 -0.34 -13.80 -2.69
CA ILE A 50 -0.78 -13.00 -3.84
C ILE A 50 -0.44 -11.53 -3.60
N GLY A 51 -0.66 -11.02 -2.39
CA GLY A 51 -0.46 -9.64 -2.00
C GLY A 51 1.00 -9.19 -2.09
N MET A 52 1.96 -10.00 -1.63
CA MET A 52 3.39 -9.63 -1.66
C MET A 52 3.94 -9.58 -3.10
N PRO A 53 3.69 -10.57 -3.98
CA PRO A 53 4.05 -10.46 -5.39
C PRO A 53 3.39 -9.25 -6.09
N ALA A 54 2.10 -9.00 -5.82
CA ALA A 54 1.39 -7.85 -6.39
C ALA A 54 2.01 -6.51 -5.97
N LEU A 55 2.38 -6.37 -4.69
CA LEU A 55 3.10 -5.19 -4.20
C LEU A 55 4.44 -5.02 -4.92
N ALA A 56 5.23 -6.09 -5.05
CA ALA A 56 6.53 -6.04 -5.72
C ALA A 56 6.40 -5.61 -7.19
N ILE A 57 5.44 -6.19 -7.91
CA ILE A 57 5.13 -5.82 -9.30
C ILE A 57 4.69 -4.34 -9.38
N GLN A 58 3.78 -3.90 -8.50
CA GLN A 58 3.34 -2.50 -8.46
C GLN A 58 4.50 -1.54 -8.23
N VAL A 59 5.39 -1.84 -7.27
CA VAL A 59 6.53 -0.98 -6.94
C VAL A 59 7.49 -0.90 -8.12
N ALA A 60 7.88 -2.03 -8.70
CA ALA A 60 8.81 -2.07 -9.83
C ALA A 60 8.26 -1.31 -11.05
N THR A 61 7.01 -1.56 -11.42
CA THR A 61 6.34 -0.87 -12.53
C THR A 61 6.13 0.62 -12.25
N GLY A 62 5.84 0.99 -11.01
CA GLY A 62 5.68 2.38 -10.58
C GLY A 62 6.97 3.18 -10.68
N LEU A 63 8.08 2.62 -10.20
CA LEU A 63 9.42 3.22 -10.31
C LEU A 63 9.85 3.35 -11.78
N TRP A 64 9.58 2.33 -12.59
CA TRP A 64 9.84 2.39 -14.03
C TRP A 64 9.05 3.51 -14.70
N MET A 65 7.75 3.64 -14.41
CA MET A 65 6.94 4.73 -14.98
C MET A 65 7.39 6.11 -14.48
N ALA A 66 7.81 6.24 -13.22
CA ALA A 66 8.37 7.47 -12.69
C ALA A 66 9.63 7.90 -13.46
N TRP A 67 10.52 6.96 -13.79
CA TRP A 67 11.70 7.21 -14.62
C TRP A 67 11.35 7.64 -16.05
N GLN A 68 10.31 7.06 -16.64
CA GLN A 68 9.85 7.48 -17.98
C GLN A 68 9.28 8.90 -18.00
N LEU A 69 8.62 9.32 -16.91
CA LEU A 69 8.01 10.64 -16.79
C LEU A 69 9.02 11.72 -16.39
N VAL A 70 9.94 11.37 -15.48
CA VAL A 70 11.01 12.24 -14.96
C VAL A 70 12.29 11.41 -14.97
N PRO A 71 13.12 11.49 -16.02
CA PRO A 71 14.34 10.69 -16.18
C PRO A 71 15.52 11.24 -15.37
N ASP A 72 15.22 11.71 -14.16
CA ASP A 72 16.17 12.18 -13.16
C ASP A 72 15.60 11.85 -11.78
N VAL A 73 16.32 11.01 -11.01
CA VAL A 73 15.87 10.62 -9.66
C VAL A 73 15.88 11.82 -8.71
N GLY A 74 16.81 12.78 -8.90
CA GLY A 74 16.83 14.01 -8.11
C GLY A 74 15.53 14.81 -8.28
N GLY A 75 15.04 14.89 -9.52
CA GLY A 75 13.77 15.51 -9.89
C GLY A 75 12.52 14.87 -9.29
N TRP A 76 12.58 13.62 -8.79
CA TRP A 76 11.41 12.98 -8.17
C TRP A 76 11.04 13.61 -6.83
N LEU A 77 12.02 14.16 -6.12
CA LEU A 77 11.85 14.82 -4.82
C LEU A 77 11.94 16.35 -4.91
N ALA A 78 12.08 16.89 -6.12
CA ALA A 78 12.01 18.33 -6.42
C ALA A 78 10.63 18.63 -7.08
N PRO A 79 9.57 18.88 -6.29
CA PRO A 79 8.16 18.94 -6.73
C PRO A 79 7.78 20.20 -7.53
N GLU A 80 8.64 20.64 -8.44
CA GLU A 80 8.43 21.83 -9.27
C GLU A 80 7.26 21.66 -10.25
N THR A 81 6.99 20.42 -10.68
CA THR A 81 5.87 20.08 -11.59
C THR A 81 4.78 19.28 -10.88
N ALA A 82 3.54 19.38 -11.39
CA ALA A 82 2.40 18.60 -10.87
C ALA A 82 2.64 17.07 -10.93
N VAL A 83 3.39 16.61 -11.93
CA VAL A 83 3.82 15.22 -12.09
C VAL A 83 4.86 14.84 -11.03
N ALA A 84 5.88 15.67 -10.82
CA ALA A 84 6.89 15.45 -9.78
C ALA A 84 6.27 15.44 -8.38
N ARG A 85 5.32 16.34 -8.09
CA ARG A 85 4.51 16.33 -6.85
C ARG A 85 3.81 14.99 -6.62
N ALA A 86 3.16 14.46 -7.65
CA ALA A 86 2.44 13.20 -7.56
C ALA A 86 3.39 11.99 -7.40
N ILE A 87 4.56 12.02 -8.03
CA ILE A 87 5.63 11.02 -7.82
C ILE A 87 6.13 11.07 -6.37
N ALA A 88 6.53 12.26 -5.88
CA ALA A 88 7.03 12.46 -4.52
C ALA A 88 6.02 11.96 -3.47
N LEU A 89 4.74 12.29 -3.64
CA LEU A 89 3.69 11.84 -2.74
C LEU A 89 3.54 10.31 -2.74
N LYS A 90 3.57 9.65 -3.91
CA LYS A 90 3.53 8.18 -3.97
C LYS A 90 4.74 7.55 -3.28
N LEU A 91 5.94 8.11 -3.44
CA LEU A 91 7.14 7.62 -2.77
C LEU A 91 7.04 7.80 -1.25
N LEU A 92 6.50 8.92 -0.77
CA LEU A 92 6.23 9.13 0.65
C LEU A 92 5.20 8.12 1.18
N LEU A 93 4.09 7.90 0.47
CA LEU A 93 3.08 6.89 0.82
C LEU A 93 3.69 5.49 0.88
N LEU A 94 4.60 5.17 -0.05
CA LEU A 94 5.31 3.89 -0.09
C LEU A 94 6.23 3.71 1.11
N LEU A 95 7.02 4.74 1.44
CA LEU A 95 7.90 4.75 2.60
C LEU A 95 7.10 4.56 3.89
N LEU A 96 6.02 5.34 4.08
CA LEU A 96 5.17 5.22 5.26
C LEU A 96 4.53 3.83 5.37
N THR A 97 4.06 3.28 4.24
CA THR A 97 3.51 1.92 4.19
C THR A 97 4.54 0.89 4.61
N ALA A 98 5.76 0.98 4.07
CA ALA A 98 6.85 0.07 4.40
C ALA A 98 7.27 0.15 5.88
N LEU A 99 7.35 1.36 6.44
CA LEU A 99 7.68 1.57 7.85
C LEU A 99 6.63 0.95 8.78
N ILE A 100 5.34 1.18 8.50
CA ILE A 100 4.24 0.63 9.30
C ILE A 100 4.18 -0.90 9.16
N ALA A 101 4.35 -1.42 7.94
CA ALA A 101 4.38 -2.86 7.69
C ALA A 101 5.58 -3.54 8.39
N ALA A 102 6.77 -2.92 8.34
CA ALA A 102 7.95 -3.41 9.03
C ALA A 102 7.74 -3.44 10.56
N HIS A 103 7.17 -2.37 11.13
CA HIS A 103 6.84 -2.36 12.56
C HIS A 103 5.80 -3.44 12.92
N ALA A 104 4.76 -3.60 12.10
CA ALA A 104 3.78 -4.65 12.29
C ALA A 104 4.43 -6.05 12.29
N ARG A 105 5.23 -6.36 11.26
CA ARG A 105 5.89 -7.66 11.08
C ARG A 105 6.94 -7.97 12.14
N LEU A 106 7.78 -7.00 12.49
CA LEU A 106 8.93 -7.23 13.36
C LEU A 106 8.62 -7.08 14.85
N ARG A 107 7.58 -6.31 15.21
CA ARG A 107 7.28 -5.98 16.62
C ARG A 107 5.88 -6.41 17.06
N VAL A 108 4.86 -6.23 16.23
CA VAL A 108 3.46 -6.45 16.62
C VAL A 108 3.02 -7.91 16.44
N ILE A 109 3.22 -8.48 15.24
CA ILE A 109 2.84 -9.86 14.90
C ILE A 109 3.48 -10.90 15.85
N PRO A 110 4.78 -10.83 16.19
CA PRO A 110 5.40 -11.79 17.10
C PRO A 110 4.81 -11.79 18.52
N ARG A 111 4.11 -10.71 18.90
CA ARG A 111 3.48 -10.52 20.21
C ARG A 111 1.97 -10.45 20.11
N LEU A 112 1.40 -10.89 18.98
CA LEU A 112 -0.02 -10.73 18.70
C LEU A 112 -0.84 -11.68 19.57
N SER A 113 -1.80 -11.12 20.28
CA SER A 113 -2.68 -11.80 21.24
C SER A 113 -3.99 -11.03 21.29
N ALA A 114 -5.01 -11.58 21.94
CA ALA A 114 -6.27 -10.87 22.17
C ALA A 114 -6.07 -9.47 22.80
N ARG A 115 -5.05 -9.32 23.67
CA ARG A 115 -4.71 -8.06 24.35
C ARG A 115 -4.04 -7.04 23.43
N THR A 116 -3.18 -7.48 22.52
CA THR A 116 -2.44 -6.61 21.59
C THR A 116 -3.16 -6.40 20.25
N LEU A 117 -4.29 -7.06 20.04
CA LEU A 117 -5.11 -6.96 18.83
C LEU A 117 -5.54 -5.51 18.48
N PRO A 118 -5.91 -4.63 19.43
CA PRO A 118 -6.21 -3.23 19.11
C PRO A 118 -5.02 -2.47 18.51
N LEU A 119 -3.77 -2.80 18.90
CA LEU A 119 -2.59 -2.20 18.28
C LEU A 119 -2.46 -2.64 16.82
N MET A 120 -2.72 -3.90 16.51
CA MET A 120 -2.74 -4.39 15.13
C MET A 120 -3.87 -3.74 14.32
N ALA A 121 -5.03 -3.48 14.93
CA ALA A 121 -6.13 -2.76 14.29
C ALA A 121 -5.71 -1.37 13.78
N TRP A 122 -4.93 -0.63 14.58
CA TRP A 122 -4.37 0.66 14.15
C TRP A 122 -3.42 0.54 12.96
N HIS A 123 -2.59 -0.51 12.91
CA HIS A 123 -1.70 -0.75 11.77
C HIS A 123 -2.50 -1.06 10.50
N VAL A 124 -3.51 -1.93 10.60
CA VAL A 124 -4.40 -2.24 9.47
C VAL A 124 -5.11 -0.98 8.96
N ALA A 125 -5.68 -0.18 9.86
CA ALA A 125 -6.34 1.07 9.50
C ALA A 125 -5.37 2.05 8.82
N ALA A 126 -4.18 2.24 9.39
CA ALA A 126 -3.17 3.14 8.84
C ALA A 126 -2.71 2.71 7.43
N VAL A 127 -2.37 1.44 7.23
CA VAL A 127 -1.97 0.94 5.90
C VAL A 127 -3.13 1.03 4.90
N THR A 128 -4.37 0.78 5.34
CA THR A 128 -5.55 0.91 4.46
C THR A 128 -5.77 2.36 4.01
N LEU A 129 -5.61 3.33 4.92
CA LEU A 129 -5.70 4.75 4.56
C LEU A 129 -4.60 5.15 3.57
N LEU A 130 -3.37 4.68 3.77
CA LEU A 130 -2.27 4.91 2.82
C LEU A 130 -2.55 4.27 1.45
N ALA A 131 -3.10 3.04 1.42
CA ALA A 131 -3.50 2.35 0.19
C ALA A 131 -4.57 3.12 -0.59
N VAL A 132 -5.56 3.70 0.10
CA VAL A 132 -6.54 4.60 -0.52
C VAL A 132 -5.89 5.90 -1.00
N GLY A 133 -4.93 6.44 -0.25
CA GLY A 133 -4.10 7.59 -0.66
C GLY A 133 -3.34 7.34 -1.97
N PHE A 134 -2.83 6.12 -2.18
CA PHE A 134 -2.22 5.73 -3.44
C PHE A 134 -3.21 5.80 -4.61
N VAL A 135 -4.44 5.31 -4.41
CA VAL A 135 -5.50 5.37 -5.42
C VAL A 135 -5.86 6.82 -5.73
N ALA A 136 -6.07 7.66 -4.72
CA ALA A 136 -6.37 9.08 -4.89
C ALA A 136 -5.26 9.80 -5.67
N THR A 137 -4.01 9.55 -5.31
CA THR A 137 -2.83 10.09 -6.04
C THR A 137 -2.72 9.49 -7.45
N GLY A 138 -3.12 8.24 -7.65
CA GLY A 138 -3.17 7.62 -8.97
C GLY A 138 -4.19 8.27 -9.91
N VAL A 139 -5.36 8.62 -9.38
CA VAL A 139 -6.41 9.32 -10.12
C VAL A 139 -5.94 10.70 -10.59
N SER A 140 -5.16 11.43 -9.79
CA SER A 140 -4.68 12.77 -10.16
C SER A 140 -3.78 12.77 -11.40
N PHE A 141 -3.00 11.72 -11.65
CA PHE A 141 -2.21 11.58 -12.88
C PHE A 141 -3.06 11.62 -14.15
N ARG A 142 -4.31 11.14 -14.11
CA ARG A 142 -5.24 11.23 -15.25
C ARG A 142 -5.63 12.68 -15.59
N PHE A 143 -5.57 13.57 -14.60
CA PHE A 143 -5.95 14.98 -14.73
C PHE A 143 -4.73 15.93 -14.79
N GLY A 144 -3.53 15.40 -15.06
CA GLY A 144 -2.30 16.21 -15.20
C GLY A 144 -1.43 16.28 -13.93
N GLY A 145 -1.77 15.56 -12.87
CA GLY A 145 -1.00 15.50 -11.62
C GLY A 145 -1.68 16.23 -10.47
N ILE A 146 -0.91 16.57 -9.43
CA ILE A 146 -1.40 17.32 -8.27
C ILE A 146 -1.10 18.80 -8.48
N GLY A 147 -2.17 19.62 -8.53
CA GLY A 147 -2.12 21.08 -8.62
C GLY A 147 -1.38 21.69 -7.44
#